data_AF-A0A7S4BQA6-F1
#
_entry.id   AF-A0A7S4BQA6-F1
#
_cell.length_a   1.000
_cell.length_b   1.000
_cell.length_c   1.000
_cell.angle_alpha   90.00
_cell.angle_beta   90.00
_cell.angle_gamma   90.00
#
_symmetry.space_group_name_H-M   'P 1'
#
loop_
_entity.id
_entity.type
_entity.pdbx_description
1 polymer ?
#
loop_
_entity_poly.entity_id
_entity_poly.type
_entity_poly.pdbx_seq_one_letter_code
_entity_poly.pdbx_strand_id
1 'polypeptide(L)'
;AAAPPQHRLVSWASSEKTKDVCLDSADVVAFNQYPGWYTESYDAVNSTWVNLSSWAEAHFPSKPFMISETGGGAIFEWKNETKAPSKLPPRWSQQYQTLLVSADVRSALSIPHVAGISLWQFSDIKADDASTERCGPCVYKVPYNASEPMDCAFVSVRCFRPGGENHKGLVDLWRRKKEAFGAVKALYAAH
;
A
#
# COMPACT_ATOMS: atom_id res chain seq x y z
N ALA A 1 -6.09 13.77 -31.22
CA ALA A 1 -4.99 13.35 -30.34
C ALA A 1 -3.98 12.58 -31.17
N ALA A 2 -2.67 12.72 -30.91
CA ALA A 2 -1.68 11.85 -31.56
C ALA A 2 -1.91 10.40 -31.09
N ALA A 3 -1.72 9.42 -32.00
CA ALA A 3 -1.76 8.02 -31.62
C ALA A 3 -0.71 7.74 -30.53
N PRO A 4 -1.00 6.87 -29.54
CA PRO A 4 -0.02 6.51 -28.53
C PRO A 4 1.25 5.94 -29.20
N PRO A 5 2.43 6.14 -28.59
CA PRO A 5 3.68 5.63 -29.15
C PRO A 5 3.60 4.12 -29.34
N GLN A 6 3.79 3.65 -30.59
CA GLN A 6 3.56 2.26 -31.03
C GLN A 6 4.39 1.18 -30.32
N HIS A 7 5.35 1.57 -29.46
CA HIS A 7 6.33 0.68 -28.82
C HIS A 7 6.24 0.70 -27.28
N ARG A 8 5.15 1.22 -26.71
CA ARG A 8 4.92 1.21 -25.26
C ARG A 8 3.61 0.53 -24.94
N LEU A 9 3.63 -0.34 -23.92
CA LEU A 9 2.43 -0.95 -23.38
C LEU A 9 1.58 0.10 -22.66
N VAL A 10 0.27 0.01 -22.82
CA VAL A 10 -0.73 0.86 -22.21
C VAL A 10 -1.46 0.10 -21.10
N SER A 11 -1.71 0.77 -19.98
CA SER A 11 -2.45 0.23 -18.84
C SER A 11 -3.04 1.37 -18.01
N TRP A 12 -3.88 1.01 -17.04
CA TRP A 12 -4.36 1.88 -15.97
C TRP A 12 -4.57 1.06 -14.71
N ALA A 13 -4.52 1.74 -13.57
CA ALA A 13 -4.73 1.17 -12.25
C ALA A 13 -6.24 1.09 -11.95
N SER A 14 -6.85 -0.08 -12.09
CA SER A 14 -8.30 -0.24 -11.92
C SER A 14 -8.70 -0.54 -10.48
N SER A 15 -9.59 0.26 -9.91
CA SER A 15 -10.27 -0.03 -8.63
C SER A 15 -11.54 -0.88 -8.79
N GLU A 16 -12.07 -1.01 -10.01
CA GLU A 16 -13.24 -1.83 -10.33
C GLU A 16 -12.89 -3.32 -10.50
N LYS A 17 -11.59 -3.62 -10.70
CA LYS A 17 -11.03 -4.98 -10.71
C LYS A 17 -11.75 -5.87 -11.74
N THR A 18 -12.40 -6.93 -11.28
CA THR A 18 -13.13 -7.89 -12.14
C THR A 18 -14.41 -7.32 -12.74
N LYS A 19 -14.82 -6.10 -12.34
CA LYS A 19 -15.99 -5.39 -12.88
C LYS A 19 -15.61 -4.32 -13.91
N ASP A 20 -14.32 -4.11 -14.16
CA ASP A 20 -13.86 -3.14 -15.14
C ASP A 20 -14.16 -3.64 -16.56
N VAL A 21 -15.06 -2.94 -17.25
CA VAL A 21 -15.53 -3.27 -18.60
C VAL A 21 -14.57 -2.81 -19.69
N CYS A 22 -13.50 -2.09 -19.35
CA CYS A 22 -12.57 -1.49 -20.31
C CYS A 22 -11.28 -2.30 -20.51
N LEU A 23 -11.06 -3.37 -19.74
CA LEU A 23 -9.78 -4.11 -19.69
C LEU A 23 -9.34 -4.71 -21.04
N ASP A 24 -10.25 -4.90 -21.99
CA ASP A 24 -9.93 -5.28 -23.36
C ASP A 24 -8.99 -4.29 -24.05
N SER A 25 -9.04 -3.00 -23.68
CA SER A 25 -8.20 -1.95 -24.27
C SER A 25 -6.82 -1.81 -23.63
N ALA A 26 -6.54 -2.52 -22.53
CA ALA A 26 -5.22 -2.50 -21.89
C ALA A 26 -4.27 -3.53 -22.53
N ASP A 27 -2.98 -3.23 -22.60
CA ASP A 27 -1.94 -4.22 -22.88
C ASP A 27 -1.55 -5.00 -21.60
N VAL A 28 -1.67 -4.36 -20.44
CA VAL A 28 -1.40 -4.95 -19.10
C VAL A 28 -2.63 -4.77 -18.22
N VAL A 29 -3.16 -5.84 -17.64
CA VAL A 29 -4.26 -5.77 -16.68
C VAL A 29 -3.68 -5.40 -15.33
N ALA A 30 -4.15 -4.32 -14.69
CA ALA A 30 -3.60 -3.87 -13.42
C ALA A 30 -4.69 -3.46 -12.41
N PHE A 31 -4.59 -4.00 -11.20
CA PHE A 31 -5.61 -3.81 -10.16
C PHE A 31 -5.07 -3.12 -8.90
N ASN A 32 -5.87 -2.19 -8.40
CA ASN A 32 -5.75 -1.63 -7.06
C ASN A 32 -6.59 -2.46 -6.11
N GLN A 33 -5.96 -3.11 -5.14
CA GLN A 33 -6.68 -3.81 -4.08
C GLN A 33 -5.89 -3.76 -2.78
N TYR A 34 -6.61 -3.75 -1.66
CA TYR A 34 -6.04 -3.50 -0.34
C TYR A 34 -6.51 -4.58 0.67
N PRO A 35 -6.26 -5.87 0.40
CA PRO A 35 -6.75 -6.94 1.25
C PRO A 35 -6.07 -6.85 2.62
N GLY A 36 -6.81 -7.06 3.69
CA GLY A 36 -6.32 -6.87 5.06
C GLY A 36 -6.19 -5.40 5.49
N TRP A 37 -6.29 -4.43 4.58
CA TRP A 37 -6.41 -3.02 4.95
C TRP A 37 -7.86 -2.57 4.86
N TYR A 38 -8.39 -2.20 3.70
CA TYR A 38 -9.75 -1.65 3.64
C TYR A 38 -10.83 -2.72 3.70
N THR A 39 -10.51 -3.91 3.24
CA THR A 39 -11.43 -5.03 3.06
C THR A 39 -10.74 -6.32 3.52
N GLU A 40 -11.54 -7.37 3.75
CA GLU A 40 -11.07 -8.70 4.16
C GLU A 40 -10.20 -8.73 5.45
N SER A 41 -9.83 -9.94 5.89
CA SER A 41 -8.86 -10.13 6.98
C SER A 41 -7.44 -10.20 6.43
N TYR A 42 -6.44 -10.02 7.30
CA TYR A 42 -5.03 -10.26 6.96
C TYR A 42 -4.80 -11.66 6.35
N ASP A 43 -5.49 -12.68 6.86
CA ASP A 43 -5.34 -14.06 6.39
C ASP A 43 -5.80 -14.24 4.92
N ALA A 44 -6.59 -13.30 4.39
CA ALA A 44 -7.08 -13.32 3.02
C ALA A 44 -6.15 -12.63 2.01
N VAL A 45 -5.03 -12.05 2.42
CA VAL A 45 -4.13 -11.29 1.51
C VAL A 45 -3.67 -12.15 0.34
N ASN A 46 -3.11 -13.34 0.63
CA ASN A 46 -2.59 -14.21 -0.42
C ASN A 46 -3.70 -14.76 -1.32
N SER A 47 -4.78 -15.28 -0.74
CA SER A 47 -5.89 -15.85 -1.50
C SER A 47 -6.59 -14.79 -2.37
N THR A 48 -6.65 -13.53 -1.93
CA THR A 48 -7.16 -12.42 -2.75
C THR A 48 -6.31 -12.23 -4.00
N TRP A 49 -4.98 -12.18 -3.86
CA TRP A 49 -4.08 -12.01 -5.02
C TRP A 49 -4.06 -13.22 -5.95
N VAL A 50 -4.10 -14.44 -5.40
CA VAL A 50 -4.27 -15.66 -6.20
C VAL A 50 -5.56 -15.58 -7.02
N ASN A 51 -6.69 -15.27 -6.38
CA ASN A 51 -7.99 -15.23 -7.05
C ASN A 51 -8.05 -14.14 -8.15
N LEU A 52 -7.53 -12.95 -7.88
CA LEU A 52 -7.49 -11.86 -8.87
C LEU A 52 -6.55 -12.19 -10.04
N SER A 53 -5.39 -12.79 -9.76
CA SER A 53 -4.45 -13.20 -10.80
C SER A 53 -5.04 -14.31 -11.67
N SER A 54 -5.66 -15.34 -11.07
CA SER A 54 -6.31 -16.42 -11.83
C SER A 54 -7.50 -15.92 -12.64
N TRP A 55 -8.26 -14.95 -12.11
CA TRP A 55 -9.33 -14.32 -12.88
C TRP A 55 -8.77 -13.58 -14.11
N ALA A 56 -7.70 -12.80 -13.93
CA ALA A 56 -7.07 -12.05 -15.02
C ALA A 56 -6.50 -13.00 -16.08
N GLU A 57 -5.85 -14.08 -15.67
CA GLU A 57 -5.33 -15.12 -16.58
C GLU A 57 -6.45 -15.80 -17.37
N ALA A 58 -7.57 -16.13 -16.72
CA ALA A 58 -8.68 -16.80 -17.37
C ALA A 58 -9.40 -15.92 -18.41
N HIS A 59 -9.48 -14.60 -18.20
CA HIS A 59 -10.20 -13.67 -19.08
C HIS A 59 -9.29 -12.98 -20.10
N PHE A 60 -8.01 -12.80 -19.76
CA PHE A 60 -7.01 -12.10 -20.58
C PHE A 60 -5.69 -12.89 -20.64
N PRO A 61 -5.67 -14.13 -21.15
CA PRO A 61 -4.54 -15.06 -21.03
C PRO A 61 -3.24 -14.58 -21.68
N SER A 62 -3.32 -13.65 -22.64
CA SER A 62 -2.16 -13.07 -23.31
C SER A 62 -1.64 -11.78 -22.67
N LYS A 63 -2.34 -11.23 -21.66
CA LYS A 63 -2.00 -9.96 -21.04
C LYS A 63 -1.35 -10.20 -19.68
N PRO A 64 -0.17 -9.62 -19.39
CA PRO A 64 0.40 -9.70 -18.06
C PRO A 64 -0.52 -9.04 -17.03
N PHE A 65 -0.50 -9.58 -15.80
CA PHE A 65 -1.24 -9.04 -14.68
C PHE A 65 -0.30 -8.32 -13.70
N MET A 66 -0.66 -7.12 -13.26
CA MET A 66 0.10 -6.32 -12.31
C MET A 66 -0.74 -5.93 -11.10
N ILE A 67 -0.12 -5.95 -9.92
CA ILE A 67 -0.67 -5.31 -8.72
C ILE A 67 -0.26 -3.83 -8.77
N SER A 68 -1.14 -2.95 -9.24
CA SER A 68 -0.81 -1.52 -9.42
C SER A 68 -0.81 -0.74 -8.12
N GLU A 69 -1.61 -1.14 -7.15
CA GLU A 69 -1.58 -0.61 -5.78
C GLU A 69 -1.99 -1.66 -4.76
N THR A 70 -1.21 -1.74 -3.68
CA THR A 70 -1.59 -2.40 -2.44
C THR A 70 -0.78 -1.85 -1.26
N GLY A 71 -1.20 -2.13 -0.03
CA GLY A 71 -0.45 -1.82 1.18
C GLY A 71 -1.32 -1.44 2.36
N GLY A 72 -0.68 -0.93 3.41
CA GLY A 72 -1.34 -0.54 4.65
C GLY A 72 -0.69 0.68 5.30
N GLY A 73 -1.47 1.38 6.13
CA GLY A 73 -1.00 2.58 6.81
C GLY A 73 -0.28 2.26 8.12
N ALA A 74 0.73 3.05 8.45
CA ALA A 74 1.33 3.09 9.79
C ALA A 74 1.74 4.50 10.19
N ILE A 75 1.46 4.86 11.44
CA ILE A 75 2.01 6.06 12.07
C ILE A 75 3.46 5.78 12.45
N PHE A 76 4.39 6.64 12.03
CA PHE A 76 5.82 6.42 12.23
C PHE A 76 6.18 6.25 13.72
N GLU A 77 5.58 7.01 14.61
CA GLU A 77 5.86 6.95 16.04
C GLU A 77 5.21 5.74 16.73
N TRP A 78 4.28 5.04 16.06
CA TRP A 78 3.54 3.92 16.64
C TRP A 78 4.01 2.57 16.13
N LYS A 79 4.98 1.95 16.83
CA LYS A 79 5.45 0.59 16.49
C LYS A 79 4.39 -0.50 16.74
N ASN A 80 3.72 -0.37 17.89
CA ASN A 80 2.90 -1.34 18.62
C ASN A 80 3.33 -2.81 18.54
N GLU A 81 3.88 -3.31 19.66
CA GLU A 81 4.39 -4.67 19.85
C GLU A 81 3.43 -5.62 20.56
N THR A 82 2.11 -5.43 20.55
CA THR A 82 1.20 -6.22 21.41
C THR A 82 1.43 -7.74 21.25
N LYS A 83 2.15 -8.35 22.20
CA LYS A 83 2.72 -9.71 22.17
C LYS A 83 1.74 -10.80 22.60
N ALA A 84 0.44 -10.60 22.41
CA ALA A 84 -0.51 -11.68 22.62
C ALA A 84 -0.38 -12.63 21.42
N PRO A 85 0.06 -13.90 21.60
CA PRO A 85 0.35 -14.81 20.47
C PRO A 85 -0.83 -15.03 19.52
N SER A 86 -2.06 -14.73 19.98
CA SER A 86 -3.31 -14.94 19.26
C SER A 86 -3.90 -13.68 18.63
N LYS A 87 -3.21 -12.53 18.65
CA LYS A 87 -3.74 -11.27 18.09
C LYS A 87 -2.76 -10.61 17.14
N LEU A 88 -3.27 -10.21 15.97
CA LEU A 88 -2.54 -9.33 15.05
C LEU A 88 -2.20 -8.00 15.75
N PRO A 89 -1.06 -7.37 15.43
CA PRO A 89 -0.78 -6.00 15.84
C PRO A 89 -1.93 -5.07 15.38
N PRO A 90 -2.25 -4.01 16.13
CA PRO A 90 -3.35 -3.15 15.76
C PRO A 90 -3.06 -2.38 14.48
N ARG A 91 -4.10 -2.17 13.68
CA ARG A 91 -4.04 -1.31 12.49
C ARG A 91 -3.46 0.05 12.84
N TRP A 92 -2.71 0.62 11.88
CA TRP A 92 -1.89 1.83 12.00
C TRP A 92 -0.59 1.69 12.80
N SER A 93 -0.27 0.52 13.34
CA SER A 93 1.07 0.26 13.87
C SER A 93 2.07 -0.12 12.77
N GLN A 94 3.35 0.18 12.99
CA GLN A 94 4.42 -0.23 12.06
C GLN A 94 4.52 -1.75 11.92
N GLN A 95 4.30 -2.50 12.99
CA GLN A 95 4.31 -3.96 12.93
C GLN A 95 3.18 -4.51 12.06
N TYR A 96 1.96 -3.95 12.17
CA TYR A 96 0.85 -4.37 11.33
C TYR A 96 1.13 -4.08 9.85
N GLN A 97 1.62 -2.87 9.55
CA GLN A 97 2.03 -2.52 8.18
C GLN A 97 3.13 -3.46 7.68
N THR A 98 4.11 -3.81 8.52
CA THR A 98 5.20 -4.73 8.15
C THR A 98 4.66 -6.11 7.78
N LEU A 99 3.77 -6.69 8.59
CA LEU A 99 3.14 -7.97 8.30
C LEU A 99 2.36 -7.92 6.99
N LEU A 100 1.49 -6.93 6.86
CA LEU A 100 0.59 -6.79 5.73
C LEU A 100 1.36 -6.58 4.41
N VAL A 101 2.24 -5.57 4.35
CA VAL A 101 2.99 -5.25 3.14
C VAL A 101 3.95 -6.39 2.77
N SER A 102 4.52 -7.09 3.76
CA SER A 102 5.33 -8.28 3.47
C SER A 102 4.50 -9.42 2.86
N ALA A 103 3.25 -9.58 3.27
CA ALA A 103 2.35 -10.58 2.70
C ALA A 103 1.95 -10.24 1.25
N ASP A 104 1.68 -8.95 0.97
CA ASP A 104 1.46 -8.46 -0.39
C ASP A 104 2.67 -8.74 -1.30
N VAL A 105 3.87 -8.34 -0.86
CA VAL A 105 5.11 -8.55 -1.62
C VAL A 105 5.40 -10.02 -1.84
N ARG A 106 5.29 -10.88 -0.80
CA ARG A 106 5.48 -12.32 -0.96
C ARG A 106 4.48 -12.92 -1.96
N SER A 107 3.22 -12.49 -1.92
CA SER A 107 2.21 -12.97 -2.87
C SER A 107 2.60 -12.62 -4.30
N ALA A 108 2.98 -11.36 -4.55
CA ALA A 108 3.43 -10.90 -5.86
C ALA A 108 4.65 -11.67 -6.39
N LEU A 109 5.62 -11.98 -5.51
CA LEU A 109 6.84 -12.72 -5.87
C LEU A 109 6.61 -14.22 -6.06
N SER A 110 5.55 -14.79 -5.45
CA SER A 110 5.28 -16.23 -5.48
C SER A 110 4.28 -16.67 -6.55
N ILE A 111 3.39 -15.77 -7.01
CA ILE A 111 2.33 -16.12 -7.97
C ILE A 111 2.90 -16.00 -9.40
N PRO A 112 3.00 -17.10 -10.18
CA PRO A 112 3.70 -17.10 -11.47
C PRO A 112 3.16 -16.09 -12.51
N HIS A 113 1.87 -15.74 -12.43
CA HIS A 113 1.19 -14.87 -13.40
C HIS A 113 1.16 -13.39 -12.99
N VAL A 114 1.77 -13.03 -11.86
CA VAL A 114 1.95 -11.63 -11.45
C VAL A 114 3.26 -11.11 -12.02
N ALA A 115 3.16 -10.16 -12.96
CA ALA A 115 4.31 -9.53 -13.61
C ALA A 115 5.00 -8.48 -12.74
N GLY A 116 4.34 -8.00 -11.69
CA GLY A 116 4.93 -7.03 -10.77
C GLY A 116 3.94 -6.45 -9.78
N ILE A 117 4.50 -5.66 -8.87
CA ILE A 117 3.78 -4.98 -7.79
C ILE A 117 4.29 -3.54 -7.65
N SER A 118 3.36 -2.61 -7.47
CA SER A 118 3.63 -1.25 -7.03
C SER A 118 2.98 -1.05 -5.66
N LEU A 119 3.82 -0.95 -4.63
CA LEU A 119 3.36 -0.66 -3.28
C LEU A 119 2.83 0.77 -3.22
N TRP A 120 1.62 0.94 -2.71
CA TRP A 120 1.09 2.23 -2.32
C TRP A 120 1.49 2.47 -0.86
N GLN A 121 2.51 3.26 -0.57
CA GLN A 121 3.29 4.11 -1.49
C GLN A 121 4.74 4.24 -1.00
N PHE A 122 5.57 4.99 -1.72
CA PHE A 122 6.95 5.23 -1.29
C PHE A 122 7.02 5.98 0.06
N SER A 123 6.43 7.18 0.13
CA SER A 123 6.50 8.09 1.28
C SER A 123 5.10 8.54 1.70
N ASP A 124 4.90 8.83 2.98
CA ASP A 124 3.68 9.50 3.43
C ASP A 124 3.51 10.85 2.72
N ILE A 125 2.27 11.20 2.40
CA ILE A 125 1.93 12.46 1.70
C ILE A 125 0.77 13.15 2.42
N LYS A 126 0.69 14.47 2.27
CA LYS A 126 -0.55 15.20 2.54
C LYS A 126 -1.61 14.72 1.55
N ALA A 127 -2.80 14.39 2.06
CA ALA A 127 -3.87 13.84 1.24
C ALA A 127 -4.60 14.97 0.50
N ASP A 128 -5.27 15.85 1.24
CA ASP A 128 -6.05 16.97 0.73
C ASP A 128 -6.42 17.91 1.90
N ASP A 129 -6.73 19.17 1.62
CA ASP A 129 -7.04 20.18 2.63
C ASP A 129 -8.28 19.83 3.47
N ALA A 130 -9.31 19.24 2.85
CA ALA A 130 -10.53 18.86 3.55
C ALA A 130 -10.29 17.73 4.56
N SER A 131 -9.41 16.80 4.24
CA SER A 131 -8.94 15.76 5.15
C SER A 131 -8.11 16.35 6.30
N THR A 132 -7.26 17.34 6.03
CA THR A 132 -6.50 18.04 7.07
C THR A 132 -7.42 18.77 8.05
N GLU A 133 -8.40 19.51 7.55
CA GLU A 133 -9.39 20.20 8.38
C GLU A 133 -10.19 19.22 9.24
N ARG A 134 -10.66 18.12 8.64
CA ARG A 134 -11.51 17.13 9.31
C ARG A 134 -10.76 16.28 10.33
N CYS A 135 -9.57 15.80 9.99
CA CYS A 135 -8.83 14.83 10.80
C CYS A 135 -7.90 15.47 11.83
N GLY A 136 -7.67 16.79 11.71
CA GLY A 136 -6.71 17.54 12.51
C GLY A 136 -5.27 17.19 12.15
N PRO A 137 -4.33 18.14 12.34
CA PRO A 137 -2.92 17.86 12.13
C PRO A 137 -2.37 16.92 13.22
N CYS A 138 -1.19 16.39 12.96
CA CYS A 138 -0.38 15.84 14.04
C CYS A 138 -0.07 16.94 15.09
N VAL A 139 -0.14 16.57 16.36
CA VAL A 139 0.41 17.37 17.47
C VAL A 139 1.90 17.05 17.56
N TYR A 140 2.74 17.92 17.02
CA TYR A 140 4.19 17.72 17.01
C TYR A 140 4.81 18.04 18.38
N LYS A 141 5.91 17.33 18.71
CA LYS A 141 6.71 17.66 19.89
C LYS A 141 7.33 19.05 19.75
N VAL A 142 7.45 19.74 20.89
CA VAL A 142 8.08 21.07 21.01
C VAL A 142 9.26 21.02 21.99
N PRO A 143 10.29 21.89 21.83
CA PRO A 143 10.42 22.94 20.82
C PRO A 143 10.73 22.40 19.41
N TYR A 144 10.40 23.19 18.38
CA TYR A 144 10.71 22.87 16.99
C TYR A 144 12.21 23.05 16.70
N ASN A 145 12.81 22.08 16.02
CA ASN A 145 14.19 22.14 15.52
C ASN A 145 14.17 21.94 14.00
N ALA A 146 14.53 22.97 13.23
CA ALA A 146 14.52 22.91 11.77
C ALA A 146 15.57 21.96 11.18
N SER A 147 16.54 21.51 11.98
CA SER A 147 17.58 20.57 11.55
C SER A 147 17.16 19.11 11.70
N GLU A 148 16.00 18.83 12.31
CA GLU A 148 15.56 17.48 12.64
C GLU A 148 14.13 17.21 12.11
N PRO A 149 13.84 15.96 11.69
CA PRO A 149 12.47 15.54 11.41
C PRO A 149 11.53 15.79 12.59
N MET A 150 10.30 16.24 12.32
CA MET A 150 9.33 16.46 13.40
C MET A 150 8.72 15.14 13.89
N ASP A 151 8.79 14.94 15.21
CA ASP A 151 8.14 13.83 15.90
C ASP A 151 6.66 14.13 16.16
N CYS A 152 5.79 13.20 15.77
CA CYS A 152 4.39 13.25 16.13
C CYS A 152 4.13 12.76 17.55
N ALA A 153 3.81 13.67 18.46
CA ALA A 153 3.46 13.31 19.84
C ALA A 153 2.08 12.65 19.92
N PHE A 154 1.13 13.16 19.13
CA PHE A 154 -0.22 12.60 19.07
C PHE A 154 -0.86 12.83 17.70
N VAL A 155 -1.51 11.79 17.18
CA VAL A 155 -2.40 11.87 16.03
C VAL A 155 -3.55 10.89 16.21
N SER A 156 -4.76 11.33 15.88
CA SER A 156 -5.95 10.46 15.97
C SER A 156 -6.01 9.51 14.78
N VAL A 157 -5.81 8.23 15.03
CA VAL A 157 -5.97 7.15 14.03
C VAL A 157 -7.43 6.75 13.79
N ARG A 158 -8.38 7.37 14.48
CA ARG A 158 -9.82 7.14 14.29
C ARG A 158 -10.37 7.84 13.04
N CYS A 159 -9.65 8.82 12.51
CA CYS A 159 -9.98 9.44 11.24
C CYS A 159 -9.44 8.60 10.06
N PHE A 160 -10.07 8.70 8.89
CA PHE A 160 -9.67 7.96 7.69
C PHE A 160 -8.31 8.41 7.11
N ARG A 161 -7.89 9.64 7.41
CA ARG A 161 -6.61 10.26 7.06
C ARG A 161 -5.99 10.93 8.29
N PRO A 162 -5.42 10.16 9.24
CA PRO A 162 -4.80 10.74 10.43
C PRO A 162 -3.84 11.87 10.03
N GLY A 163 -3.90 13.04 10.69
CA GLY A 163 -3.02 14.16 10.33
C GLY A 163 -3.35 14.88 9.00
N GLY A 164 -4.44 14.49 8.33
CA GLY A 164 -4.69 14.86 6.92
C GLY A 164 -3.72 14.18 5.95
N GLU A 165 -3.13 13.06 6.34
CA GLU A 165 -2.07 12.38 5.59
C GLU A 165 -2.50 10.99 5.13
N ASN A 166 -1.88 10.53 4.03
CA ASN A 166 -1.91 9.14 3.62
C ASN A 166 -0.65 8.43 4.14
N HIS A 167 -0.80 7.76 5.28
CA HIS A 167 0.31 7.13 6.01
C HIS A 167 0.75 5.74 5.50
N LYS A 168 0.51 5.44 4.22
CA LYS A 168 0.89 4.14 3.63
C LYS A 168 2.32 4.10 3.07
N GLY A 169 3.10 5.16 3.28
CA GLY A 169 4.51 5.19 2.90
C GLY A 169 5.31 4.09 3.61
N LEU A 170 6.32 3.54 2.92
CA LEU A 170 7.42 2.79 3.55
C LEU A 170 8.37 3.73 4.30
N VAL A 171 8.40 5.00 3.90
CA VAL A 171 9.01 6.08 4.67
C VAL A 171 7.95 7.09 5.07
N ASP A 172 8.15 7.81 6.16
CA ASP A 172 7.23 8.87 6.58
C ASP A 172 7.36 10.15 5.74
N LEU A 173 6.67 11.22 6.14
CA LEU A 173 6.70 12.52 5.47
C LEU A 173 8.12 13.12 5.44
N TRP A 174 8.93 12.83 6.46
CA TRP A 174 10.32 13.27 6.63
C TRP A 174 11.35 12.28 6.08
N ARG A 175 10.91 11.26 5.33
CA ARG A 175 11.74 10.21 4.73
C ARG A 175 12.47 9.33 5.75
N ARG A 176 12.00 9.30 7.00
CA ARG A 176 12.42 8.32 8.00
C ARG A 176 11.84 6.96 7.62
N LYS A 177 12.66 5.92 7.64
CA LYS A 177 12.28 4.55 7.24
C LYS A 177 11.40 3.90 8.31
N LYS A 178 10.21 3.46 7.93
CA LYS A 178 9.38 2.59 8.77
C LYS A 178 9.95 1.17 8.80
N GLU A 179 9.54 0.36 9.76
CA GLU A 179 9.95 -1.05 9.90
C GLU A 179 9.70 -1.85 8.61
N ALA A 180 8.56 -1.59 7.95
CA ALA A 180 8.20 -2.22 6.68
C ALA A 180 9.23 -1.98 5.57
N PHE A 181 9.95 -0.85 5.57
CA PHE A 181 11.00 -0.56 4.58
C PHE A 181 12.09 -1.63 4.61
N GLY A 182 12.56 -2.00 5.81
CA GLY A 182 13.60 -3.02 5.97
C GLY A 182 13.13 -4.39 5.52
N ALA A 183 11.89 -4.76 5.86
CA ALA A 183 11.28 -6.03 5.47
C ALA A 183 11.12 -6.14 3.95
N VAL A 184 10.57 -5.12 3.30
CA VAL A 184 10.40 -5.08 1.83
C VAL A 184 11.76 -5.13 1.13
N LYS A 185 12.76 -4.38 1.60
CA LYS A 185 14.12 -4.42 1.05
C LYS A 185 14.69 -5.84 1.10
N ALA A 186 14.52 -6.54 2.22
CA ALA A 186 15.02 -7.90 2.37
C ALA A 186 14.32 -8.88 1.42
N LEU A 187 13.01 -8.74 1.22
CA LEU A 187 12.25 -9.58 0.28
C LEU A 187 12.70 -9.37 -1.17
N TYR A 188 12.86 -8.12 -1.61
CA TYR A 188 13.33 -7.82 -2.97
C TYR A 188 14.79 -8.20 -3.21
N ALA A 189 15.63 -8.25 -2.17
CA ALA A 189 17.02 -8.68 -2.32
C ALA A 189 17.19 -10.20 -2.37
N ALA A 190 16.17 -10.97 -1.98
CA ALA A 190 16.20 -12.43 -1.91
C ALA A 190 15.63 -13.12 -3.17
N HIS A 191 15.08 -12.35 -4.11
CA HIS A 191 14.52 -12.80 -5.39
C HIS A 191 15.32 -12.20 -6.54
#